data_AF-A0A194S499-F1
#
_entry.id   AF-A0A194S499-F1
#
_cell.length_a   1.000
_cell.length_b   1.000
_cell.length_c   1.000
_cell.angle_alpha   90.00
_cell.angle_beta   90.00
_cell.angle_gamma   90.00
#
_symmetry.space_group_name_H-M   'P 1'
#
loop_
_entity.id
_entity.type
_entity.pdbx_description
1 polymer ?
#
loop_
_entity_poly.entity_id
_entity_poly.type
_entity_poly.pdbx_seq_one_letter_code
_entity_poly.pdbx_strand_id
1 'polypeptide(L)'
;MLRHEFAVGVLTELHPVLQPTLLGLNTNYGQKVSLRLLTDRLDGTRAYGEVRKVLLHELAHNVHGNHDTGFKELNSQLNKEVAAFESS
;
A
#
# COMPACT_ATOMS: atom_id res chain seq x y z
N MET A 1 -10.60 2.47 4.57
CA MET A 1 -10.64 1.07 5.04
C MET A 1 -12.06 0.64 5.40
N LEU A 2 -12.75 1.29 6.34
CA LEU A 2 -14.12 0.91 6.77
C LEU A 2 -15.12 0.71 5.61
N ARG A 3 -15.15 1.63 4.63
CA ARG A 3 -16.03 1.54 3.45
C ARG A 3 -15.86 0.24 2.64
N HIS A 4 -14.65 -0.31 2.61
CA HIS A 4 -14.29 -1.50 1.83
C HIS A 4 -14.09 -2.72 2.72
N GLU A 5 -14.43 -2.62 4.01
CA GLU A 5 -14.28 -3.70 5.00
C GLU A 5 -12.86 -4.29 5.07
N PHE A 6 -11.85 -3.49 4.71
CA PHE A 6 -10.46 -3.93 4.76
C PHE A 6 -9.97 -4.05 6.20
N ALA A 7 -9.32 -5.18 6.49
CA ALA A 7 -8.56 -5.39 7.71
C ALA A 7 -7.08 -5.59 7.37
N VAL A 8 -6.21 -5.09 8.26
CA VAL A 8 -4.77 -5.36 8.24
C VAL A 8 -4.39 -5.84 9.64
N GLY A 9 -3.91 -7.08 9.75
CA GLY A 9 -3.53 -7.66 11.04
C GLY A 9 -2.26 -7.00 11.61
N VAL A 10 -1.24 -6.87 10.76
CA VAL A 10 0.03 -6.22 11.11
C VAL A 10 0.43 -5.25 10.01
N LEU A 11 0.73 -4.01 10.37
CA LEU A 11 1.36 -3.03 9.49
C LEU A 11 2.81 -2.84 9.95
N THR A 12 3.79 -3.08 9.07
CA THR A 12 5.21 -3.03 9.39
C THR A 12 6.02 -2.28 8.33
N GLU A 13 7.27 -1.95 8.65
CA GLU A 13 8.23 -1.39 7.71
C GLU A 13 8.93 -2.49 6.89
N LEU A 14 9.27 -2.18 5.62
CA LEU A 14 10.26 -2.88 4.80
C LEU A 14 11.56 -2.09 4.79
N HIS A 15 12.59 -2.63 5.44
CA HIS A 15 13.91 -1.99 5.45
C HIS A 15 14.58 -2.14 4.07
N PRO A 16 15.06 -1.05 3.44
CA PRO A 16 15.55 -1.07 2.06
C PRO A 16 16.81 -1.94 1.87
N VAL A 17 17.62 -2.14 2.91
CA VAL A 17 18.78 -3.06 2.85
C VAL A 17 18.36 -4.53 2.80
N LEU A 18 17.30 -4.89 3.53
CA LEU A 18 16.82 -6.27 3.59
C LEU A 18 15.97 -6.64 2.37
N GLN A 19 15.26 -5.66 1.82
CA GLN A 19 14.32 -5.83 0.71
C GLN A 19 14.50 -4.70 -0.31
N PRO A 20 15.55 -4.71 -1.15
CA PRO A 20 15.97 -3.55 -1.96
C PRO A 20 15.05 -3.21 -3.12
N THR A 21 14.21 -4.14 -3.58
CA THR A 21 13.34 -3.94 -4.75
C THR A 21 11.87 -3.65 -4.41
N LEU A 22 11.40 -4.03 -3.23
CA LEU A 22 9.99 -3.90 -2.85
C LEU A 22 9.67 -2.58 -2.14
N LEU A 23 8.64 -1.88 -2.64
CA LEU A 23 8.08 -0.70 -1.97
C LEU A 23 6.95 -1.04 -1.01
N GLY A 24 6.24 -2.13 -1.27
CA GLY A 24 5.14 -2.64 -0.47
C GLY A 24 5.07 -4.16 -0.59
N LEU A 25 4.44 -4.80 0.39
CA LEU A 25 4.14 -6.23 0.35
C LEU A 25 2.92 -6.54 1.23
N ASN A 26 1.85 -7.02 0.61
CA ASN A 26 0.76 -7.69 1.27
C ASN A 26 1.02 -9.21 1.37
N THR A 27 1.00 -9.74 2.58
CA THR A 27 1.07 -11.18 2.87
C THR A 27 -0.31 -11.67 3.29
N ASN A 28 -0.80 -12.72 2.62
CA ASN A 28 -2.06 -13.41 2.94
C ASN A 28 -3.26 -12.46 3.07
N TYR A 29 -3.53 -11.68 2.03
CA TYR A 29 -4.76 -10.88 1.88
C TYR A 29 -5.06 -9.99 3.11
N GLY A 30 -4.05 -9.28 3.62
CA GLY A 30 -4.18 -8.36 4.75
C GLY A 30 -3.73 -8.92 6.10
N GLN A 31 -3.27 -10.17 6.19
CA GLN A 31 -2.67 -10.66 7.43
C GLN A 31 -1.50 -9.77 7.87
N LYS A 32 -0.64 -9.39 6.92
CA LYS A 32 0.45 -8.43 7.15
C LYS A 32 0.65 -7.57 5.91
N VAL A 33 0.70 -6.26 6.10
CA VAL A 33 1.13 -5.31 5.07
C VAL A 33 2.45 -4.68 5.52
N SER A 34 3.43 -4.67 4.63
CA SER A 34 4.74 -4.09 4.89
C SER A 34 4.99 -2.96 3.90
N LEU A 35 5.47 -1.81 4.34
CA LEU A 35 5.72 -0.64 3.49
C LEU A 35 7.16 -0.15 3.63
N ARG A 36 7.79 0.23 2.53
CA ARG A 36 9.08 0.92 2.59
C ARG A 36 8.84 2.38 2.93
N LEU A 37 9.35 2.78 4.10
CA LEU A 37 9.26 4.18 4.56
C LEU A 37 10.56 4.93 4.31
N LEU A 38 11.71 4.28 4.43
CA LEU A 38 13.01 4.92 4.28
C LEU A 38 13.43 5.12 2.81
N THR A 39 14.22 6.15 2.56
CA THR A 39 14.94 6.34 1.30
C THR A 39 16.04 5.28 1.16
N ASP A 40 16.48 5.03 -0.08
CA ASP A 40 17.49 3.99 -0.34
C ASP A 40 18.87 4.37 0.25
N ARG A 41 19.10 5.67 0.48
CA ARG A 41 20.29 6.21 1.14
C ARG A 41 20.18 6.23 2.67
N LEU A 42 19.04 5.82 3.23
CA LEU A 42 18.74 5.85 4.67
C LEU A 42 18.91 7.23 5.33
N ASP A 43 18.82 8.29 4.53
CA ASP A 43 18.99 9.69 4.95
C ASP A 43 17.65 10.43 5.14
N GLY A 44 16.53 9.72 4.97
CA GLY A 44 15.21 10.28 5.20
C GLY A 44 14.08 9.30 4.93
N THR A 45 12.86 9.82 4.90
CA THR A 45 11.64 9.08 4.59
C THR A 45 11.11 9.44 3.20
N ARG A 46 10.43 8.48 2.58
CA ARG A 46 9.70 8.68 1.33
C ARG A 46 8.55 9.67 1.53
N ALA A 47 8.22 10.38 0.46
CA ALA A 47 7.10 11.32 0.48
C ALA A 47 5.79 10.59 0.82
N TYR A 48 5.00 11.17 1.71
CA TYR A 48 3.74 10.58 2.18
C TYR A 48 2.83 10.16 1.02
N GLY A 49 2.68 11.02 0.00
CA GLY A 49 1.82 10.71 -1.16
C GLY A 49 2.25 9.46 -1.93
N GLU A 50 3.55 9.18 -2.00
CA GLU A 50 4.08 7.97 -2.63
C GLU A 50 3.85 6.74 -1.76
N VAL A 51 4.14 6.82 -0.45
CA VAL A 51 3.86 5.73 0.51
C VAL A 51 2.37 5.40 0.55
N ARG A 52 1.50 6.42 0.56
CA ARG A 52 0.04 6.30 0.53
C ARG A 52 -0.43 5.54 -0.71
N LYS A 53 0.07 5.85 -1.91
CA LYS A 53 -0.28 5.11 -3.14
C LYS A 53 0.12 3.64 -3.04
N VAL A 54 1.29 3.34 -2.49
CA VAL A 54 1.74 1.96 -2.27
C VAL A 54 0.85 1.26 -1.26
N LEU A 55 0.47 1.90 -0.15
CA LEU A 55 -0.48 1.32 0.79
C LEU A 55 -1.83 0.99 0.12
N LEU A 56 -2.36 1.86 -0.73
CA LEU A 56 -3.61 1.58 -1.44
C LEU A 56 -3.48 0.41 -2.43
N HIS A 57 -2.32 0.28 -3.09
CA HIS A 57 -1.98 -0.88 -3.90
C HIS A 57 -1.98 -2.17 -3.06
N GLU A 58 -1.31 -2.16 -1.91
CA GLU A 58 -1.29 -3.31 -1.02
C GLU A 58 -2.67 -3.62 -0.43
N LEU A 59 -3.51 -2.62 -0.16
CA LEU A 59 -4.88 -2.86 0.30
C LEU A 59 -5.76 -3.47 -0.79
N ALA A 60 -5.56 -3.15 -2.08
CA ALA A 60 -6.24 -3.84 -3.17
C ALA A 60 -5.89 -5.34 -3.21
N HIS A 61 -4.68 -5.72 -2.75
CA HIS A 61 -4.30 -7.11 -2.56
C HIS A 61 -5.05 -7.85 -1.44
N ASN A 62 -5.88 -7.17 -0.62
CA ASN A 62 -6.83 -7.86 0.25
C ASN A 62 -7.93 -8.59 -0.54
N VAL A 63 -8.20 -8.17 -1.78
CA VAL A 63 -9.28 -8.71 -2.62
C VAL A 63 -8.72 -9.45 -3.84
N HIS A 64 -7.70 -8.88 -4.50
CA HIS A 64 -7.16 -9.42 -5.75
C HIS A 64 -5.69 -9.81 -5.59
N GLY A 65 -5.36 -11.08 -5.81
CA GLY A 65 -3.97 -11.55 -5.73
C GLY A 65 -3.09 -11.06 -6.88
N ASN A 66 -3.57 -11.22 -8.12
CA ASN A 66 -2.84 -10.83 -9.33
C ASN A 66 -3.22 -9.40 -9.77
N HIS A 67 -2.36 -8.77 -10.57
CA HIS A 67 -2.61 -7.44 -11.17
C HIS A 67 -3.49 -7.49 -12.42
N ASP A 68 -4.64 -8.17 -12.30
CA ASP A 68 -5.65 -8.26 -13.35
C ASP A 68 -6.47 -6.96 -13.48
N THR A 69 -7.50 -6.97 -14.34
CA THR A 69 -8.38 -5.81 -14.53
C THR A 69 -9.09 -5.41 -13.25
N GLY A 70 -9.58 -6.38 -12.46
CA GLY A 70 -10.27 -6.10 -11.19
C GLY A 70 -9.36 -5.42 -10.18
N PHE A 71 -8.12 -5.89 -10.06
CA PHE A 71 -7.11 -5.21 -9.25
C PHE A 71 -6.90 -3.75 -9.67
N LYS A 72 -6.73 -3.52 -10.98
CA LYS A 72 -6.46 -2.18 -11.52
C LYS A 72 -7.63 -1.22 -11.28
N GLU A 73 -8.85 -1.71 -11.46
CA GLU A 73 -10.07 -0.96 -11.20
C GLU A 73 -10.20 -0.59 -9.72
N LEU A 74 -10.04 -1.56 -8.82
CA LEU A 74 -10.10 -1.32 -7.37
C LEU A 74 -9.00 -0.35 -6.91
N ASN A 75 -7.74 -0.56 -7.33
CA ASN A 75 -6.65 0.34 -6.96
C ASN A 75 -6.88 1.78 -7.48
N SER A 76 -7.42 1.93 -8.69
CA SER A 76 -7.79 3.23 -9.25
C SER A 76 -8.92 3.89 -8.45
N GLN A 77 -9.95 3.13 -8.09
CA GLN A 77 -11.05 3.60 -7.25
C GLN A 77 -10.55 4.08 -5.88
N LEU A 78 -9.74 3.28 -5.19
CA LEU A 78 -9.18 3.63 -3.88
C LEU A 78 -8.38 4.94 -3.94
N ASN A 79 -7.55 5.12 -4.98
CA ASN A 79 -6.78 6.35 -5.15
C ASN A 79 -7.66 7.58 -5.38
N LYS A 80 -8.75 7.47 -6.15
CA LYS A 80 -9.72 8.54 -6.37
C LYS A 80 -10.46 8.89 -5.08
N GLU A 81 -10.90 7.89 -4.33
CA GLU A 81 -11.63 8.09 -3.07
C GLU A 81 -10.79 8.80 -2.02
N VAL A 82 -9.52 8.43 -1.87
CA VAL A 82 -8.63 9.07 -0.90
C VAL A 82 -8.25 10.48 -1.36
N ALA A 83 -7.99 10.69 -2.66
CA ALA A 83 -7.74 12.04 -3.18
C ALA A 83 -8.94 12.98 -2.94
N ALA A 84 -10.16 12.49 -3.15
CA ALA A 84 -11.38 13.26 -2.87
C ALA A 84 -11.50 13.59 -1.37
N PHE A 85 -11.21 12.62 -0.48
CA PHE A 85 -11.22 12.83 0.97
C PHE A 85 -10.14 13.81 1.44
N GLU A 86 -8.96 13.82 0.83
CA GLU A 86 -7.88 14.76 1.18
C GLU A 86 -8.15 16.19 0.68
N SER A 87 -9.04 16.34 -0.30
CA SER A 87 -9.45 17.64 -0.84
C SER A 87 -10.69 18.26 -0.19
N SER A 88 -11.35 17.54 0.72
CA SER A 88 -12.52 17.99 1.49
C SER A 88 -12.11 18.57 2.84
#